data_AF-A0A9D5NJU1-F1
#
_entry.id   AF-A0A9D5NJU1-F1
#
_cell.length_a   1.000
_cell.length_b   1.000
_cell.length_c   1.000
_cell.angle_alpha   90.00
_cell.angle_beta   90.00
_cell.angle_gamma   90.00
#
_symmetry.space_group_name_H-M   'P 1'
#
loop_
_entity.id
_entity.type
_entity.pdbx_description
1 polymer ?
#
loop_
_entity_poly.entity_id
_entity_poly.type
_entity_poly.pdbx_seq_one_letter_code
_entity_poly.pdbx_strand_id
1 'polypeptide(L)'
;MLEFKIIQELKPNTEILEIIKSYTYITKNGKVKHLLKTNLQFVEPTEYIITYPTTLTILEYKVNEISNKPFYIKEHNEKYNLKEIKQILIKL
;
A
#
# COMPACT_ATOMS: atom_id res chain seq x y z
N MET A 1 14.42 11.77 -19.84
CA MET A 1 14.18 11.11 -18.55
C MET A 1 13.07 11.86 -17.85
N LEU A 2 12.05 11.19 -17.30
CA LEU A 2 11.01 11.88 -16.53
C LEU A 2 11.61 12.31 -15.18
N GLU A 3 11.44 13.58 -14.81
CA GLU A 3 11.96 14.13 -13.57
C GLU A 3 10.83 14.35 -12.57
N PHE A 4 10.99 13.81 -11.36
CA PHE A 4 9.96 13.85 -10.33
C PHE A 4 10.43 14.63 -9.11
N LYS A 5 9.53 15.43 -8.53
CA LYS A 5 9.71 16.07 -7.23
C LYS A 5 8.78 15.44 -6.21
N ILE A 6 9.31 14.94 -5.09
CA ILE A 6 8.48 14.45 -3.99
C ILE A 6 7.81 15.65 -3.33
N ILE A 7 6.47 15.67 -3.31
CA ILE A 7 5.66 16.69 -2.65
C ILE A 7 5.35 16.27 -1.22
N GLN A 8 5.04 14.99 -1.04
CA GLN A 8 4.57 14.46 0.24
C GLN A 8 4.97 13.00 0.38
N GLU A 9 5.39 12.64 1.58
CA GLU A 9 5.54 11.25 1.99
C GLU A 9 4.29 10.78 2.75
N LEU A 10 3.83 9.58 2.44
CA LEU A 10 2.61 8.99 2.96
C LEU A 10 2.95 8.13 4.16
N LYS A 11 2.25 8.35 5.26
CA LYS A 11 2.41 7.53 6.46
C LYS A 11 1.63 6.23 6.30
N PRO A 12 2.12 5.12 6.86
CA PRO A 12 1.37 3.89 6.91
C PRO A 12 0.11 4.03 7.76
N ASN A 13 -0.89 3.24 7.41
CA ASN A 13 -2.16 3.12 8.09
C ASN A 13 -2.02 2.29 9.37
N THR A 14 -2.38 2.90 10.49
CA THR A 14 -2.28 2.29 11.82
C THR A 14 -3.12 1.03 11.96
N GLU A 15 -4.26 0.92 11.26
CA GLU A 15 -5.12 -0.26 11.33
C GLU A 15 -4.48 -1.47 10.65
N ILE A 16 -3.82 -1.27 9.50
CA ILE A 16 -3.05 -2.33 8.84
C ILE A 16 -1.88 -2.76 9.72
N LEU A 17 -1.15 -1.81 10.30
CA LEU A 17 -0.01 -2.11 11.17
C LEU A 17 -0.42 -2.98 12.37
N GLU A 18 -1.57 -2.73 12.98
CA GLU A 18 -2.06 -3.54 14.10
C GLU A 18 -2.48 -4.94 13.63
N ILE A 19 -3.07 -5.08 12.43
CA ILE A 19 -3.43 -6.38 11.85
C ILE A 19 -2.18 -7.23 11.59
N ILE A 20 -1.10 -6.63 11.07
CA ILE A 20 0.12 -7.37 10.68
C ILE A 20 1.16 -7.44 11.80
N LYS A 21 0.88 -6.90 12.98
CA LYS A 21 1.81 -6.77 14.12
C LYS A 21 2.41 -8.09 14.59
N SER A 22 1.69 -9.18 14.45
CA SER A 22 2.15 -10.53 14.83
C SER A 22 3.07 -11.18 13.78
N TYR A 23 3.18 -10.59 12.59
CA TYR A 23 4.00 -11.11 11.49
C TYR A 23 5.35 -10.38 11.45
N THR A 24 6.32 -11.00 10.78
CA THR A 24 7.53 -10.27 10.38
C THR A 24 7.21 -9.48 9.11
N TYR A 25 7.35 -8.15 9.14
CA TYR A 25 7.01 -7.29 8.01
C TYR A 25 7.97 -6.11 7.83
N ILE A 26 8.01 -5.60 6.60
CA ILE A 26 8.70 -4.36 6.21
C ILE A 26 7.65 -3.40 5.63
N THR A 27 7.73 -2.13 6.04
CA THR A 27 6.89 -1.07 5.45
C THR A 27 7.71 -0.16 4.56
N LYS A 28 7.11 0.26 3.46
CA LYS A 28 7.62 1.33 2.60
C LYS A 28 6.56 2.40 2.46
N ASN A 29 6.90 3.60 2.88
CA ASN A 29 6.03 4.75 2.78
C ASN A 29 5.75 5.08 1.31
N GLY A 30 4.47 5.26 0.99
CA GLY A 30 4.07 5.82 -0.29
C GLY A 30 4.52 7.27 -0.45
N LYS A 31 4.48 7.80 -1.67
CA LYS A 31 4.93 9.16 -1.97
C LYS A 31 4.04 9.79 -3.03
N VAL A 32 3.69 11.06 -2.83
CA VAL A 32 3.10 11.88 -3.89
C VAL A 32 4.22 12.60 -4.61
N LYS A 33 4.35 12.34 -5.90
CA LYS A 33 5.37 12.89 -6.78
C LYS A 33 4.72 13.82 -7.80
N HIS A 34 5.30 14.99 -8.00
CA HIS A 34 4.98 15.88 -9.09
C HIS A 34 5.89 15.58 -10.28
N LEU A 35 5.33 15.43 -11.48
CA LEU A 35 6.13 15.38 -12.70
C LEU A 35 6.49 16.82 -13.12
N LEU A 36 7.79 17.13 -13.11
CA LEU A 36 8.26 18.49 -13.42
C LEU A 36 7.77 18.96 -14.79
N LYS A 37 7.47 20.26 -14.89
CA LYS A 37 6.98 20.94 -16.11
C LYS A 37 5.61 20.44 -16.62
N THR A 38 4.87 19.70 -15.80
CA THR A 38 3.49 19.28 -16.09
C THR A 38 2.61 19.59 -14.88
N ASN A 39 1.29 19.44 -15.01
CA ASN A 39 0.36 19.51 -13.88
C ASN A 39 0.03 18.10 -13.30
N LEU A 40 0.79 17.08 -13.69
CA LEU A 40 0.52 15.70 -13.32
C LEU A 40 1.15 15.35 -11.97
N GLN A 41 0.36 14.69 -11.13
CA GLN A 41 0.80 14.10 -9.87
C GLN A 41 0.67 12.58 -9.94
N PHE A 42 1.65 11.90 -9.37
CA PHE A 42 1.72 10.46 -9.26
C PHE A 42 1.68 10.08 -7.79
N VAL A 43 0.90 9.06 -7.46
CA VAL A 43 0.82 8.52 -6.09
C VAL A 43 1.45 7.14 -6.09
N GLU A 44 2.57 7.02 -5.41
CA GLU A 44 3.14 5.72 -5.07
C GLU A 44 2.44 5.18 -3.83
N PRO A 45 1.98 3.90 -3.85
CA PRO A 45 1.29 3.30 -2.73
C PRO A 45 2.24 3.08 -1.55
N THR A 46 1.68 3.03 -0.35
CA THR A 46 2.37 2.48 0.81
C THR A 46 2.39 0.95 0.67
N GLU A 47 3.57 0.34 0.75
CA GLU A 47 3.72 -1.12 0.67
C GLU A 47 3.89 -1.71 2.08
N TYR A 48 3.17 -2.80 2.34
CA TYR A 48 3.35 -3.67 3.51
C TYR A 48 3.80 -5.04 2.99
N ILE A 49 5.05 -5.40 3.24
CA ILE A 49 5.64 -6.66 2.81
C ILE A 49 5.77 -7.55 4.03
N ILE A 50 4.88 -8.51 4.16
CA ILE A 50 4.97 -9.58 5.17
C ILE A 50 5.94 -10.62 4.61
N THR A 51 6.88 -11.12 5.42
CA THR A 51 7.92 -12.06 4.99
C THR A 51 7.85 -13.44 5.65
N TYR A 52 7.03 -13.62 6.70
CA TYR A 52 6.86 -14.90 7.40
C TYR A 52 5.43 -15.03 7.94
N PRO A 53 4.76 -16.20 7.80
CA PRO A 53 5.26 -17.48 7.24
C PRO A 53 5.32 -17.52 5.71
N THR A 54 4.61 -16.63 5.02
CA THR A 54 4.61 -16.50 3.55
C THR A 54 4.85 -15.04 3.17
N THR A 55 5.38 -14.80 1.96
CA THR A 55 5.53 -13.44 1.43
C THR A 55 4.18 -12.91 0.94
N LEU A 56 3.69 -11.81 1.53
CA LEU A 56 2.46 -11.13 1.11
C LEU A 56 2.70 -9.62 1.00
N THR A 57 2.31 -9.02 -0.12
CA THR A 57 2.52 -7.61 -0.44
C THR A 57 1.19 -6.90 -0.57
N ILE A 58 0.87 -6.09 0.45
CA ILE A 58 -0.33 -5.25 0.46
C ILE A 58 0.07 -3.84 0.00
N LEU A 59 -0.63 -3.32 -0.99
CA LEU A 59 -0.49 -1.95 -1.49
C LEU A 59 -1.68 -1.12 -1.04
N GLU A 60 -1.41 -0.03 -0.31
CA GLU A 60 -2.39 0.98 0.05
C GLU A 60 -2.20 2.24 -0.79
N TYR A 61 -3.24 2.64 -1.52
CA TYR A 61 -3.23 3.85 -2.33
C TYR A 61 -3.89 5.00 -1.58
N LYS A 62 -3.24 6.18 -1.56
CA LYS A 62 -3.85 7.40 -1.01
C LYS A 62 -4.89 7.97 -1.96
N VAL A 63 -6.03 8.39 -1.39
CA VAL A 63 -7.23 8.80 -2.12
C VAL A 63 -6.98 9.97 -3.07
N ASN A 64 -7.10 9.66 -4.36
CA ASN A 64 -7.96 10.39 -5.29
C ASN A 64 -8.69 9.45 -6.27
N GLU A 65 -8.38 8.14 -6.34
CA GLU A 65 -8.88 7.32 -7.44
C GLU A 65 -8.94 5.79 -7.17
N ILE A 66 -10.07 5.18 -7.57
CA ILE A 66 -10.27 3.79 -8.05
C ILE A 66 -10.71 2.70 -7.03
N SER A 67 -12.02 2.62 -6.78
CA SER A 67 -12.84 1.46 -6.31
C SER A 67 -13.21 1.35 -4.82
N ASN A 68 -14.32 0.64 -4.56
CA ASN A 68 -14.91 0.34 -3.24
C ASN A 68 -13.95 -0.33 -2.23
N LYS A 69 -12.80 -0.84 -2.67
CA LYS A 69 -11.85 -1.58 -1.83
C LYS A 69 -10.48 -0.90 -1.86
N PRO A 70 -9.96 -0.41 -0.70
CA PRO A 70 -8.81 0.49 -0.65
C PRO A 70 -7.43 -0.18 -0.74
N PHE A 71 -7.35 -1.50 -0.55
CA PHE A 71 -6.08 -2.23 -0.55
C PHE A 71 -5.99 -3.17 -1.72
N TYR A 72 -4.84 -3.27 -2.36
CA TYR A 72 -4.58 -4.24 -3.41
C TYR A 72 -3.52 -5.22 -2.93
N ILE A 73 -3.76 -6.53 -3.10
CA ILE A 73 -2.78 -7.55 -2.72
C ILE A 73 -2.19 -8.15 -4.01
N LYS A 74 -0.88 -8.00 -4.20
CA LYS A 74 -0.21 -8.41 -5.45
C LYS A 74 -0.35 -9.92 -5.70
N GLU A 75 -0.25 -10.72 -4.65
CA GLU A 75 -0.27 -12.19 -4.71
C GLU A 75 -1.64 -12.74 -5.14
N HIS A 76 -2.73 -12.02 -4.84
CA HIS A 76 -4.08 -12.38 -5.27
C HIS A 76 -4.54 -11.62 -6.51
N ASN A 77 -3.80 -10.61 -6.95
CA ASN A 77 -4.14 -9.75 -8.08
C ASN A 77 -5.56 -9.12 -7.95
N GLU A 78 -5.98 -8.80 -6.71
CA GLU A 78 -7.33 -8.33 -6.40
C GLU A 78 -7.30 -7.25 -5.30
N LYS A 79 -8.41 -6.52 -5.19
CA LYS A 79 -8.62 -5.49 -4.15
C LYS A 79 -9.41 -6.05 -2.98
N TYR A 80 -9.07 -5.58 -1.78
CA TYR A 80 -9.60 -6.03 -0.50
C TYR A 80 -9.93 -4.86 0.42
N ASN A 81 -10.88 -5.08 1.32
CA ASN A 81 -11.08 -4.26 2.51
C ASN A 81 -10.29 -4.83 3.70
N LEU A 82 -10.25 -4.09 4.81
CA LEU A 82 -9.55 -4.52 6.03
C LEU A 82 -10.04 -5.85 6.59
N LYS A 83 -11.36 -6.11 6.55
CA LYS A 83 -11.94 -7.35 7.07
C LYS A 83 -11.50 -8.55 6.25
N GLU A 84 -11.47 -8.41 4.94
CA GLU A 84 -11.03 -9.47 4.01
C GLU A 84 -9.53 -9.73 4.16
N ILE A 85 -8.70 -8.68 4.28
CA ILE A 85 -7.25 -8.84 4.58
C ILE A 85 -7.06 -9.64 5.86
N LYS A 86 -7.76 -9.29 6.93
CA LYS A 86 -7.68 -10.02 8.20
C LYS A 86 -8.03 -11.49 8.04
N GLN A 87 -9.04 -11.82 7.22
CA GLN A 87 -9.42 -13.20 6.95
C GLN A 87 -8.37 -13.97 6.13
N ILE A 88 -7.73 -13.31 5.17
CA ILE A 88 -6.62 -13.90 4.40
C ILE A 88 -5.45 -14.21 5.33
N LEU A 89 -5.08 -13.25 6.18
CA LEU A 89 -3.97 -13.40 7.13
C LEU A 89 -4.20 -14.52 8.15
N ILE A 90 -5.43 -14.71 8.64
CA ILE A 90 -5.76 -15.82 9.55
C ILE A 90 -5.58 -17.20 8.89
N LYS A 91 -5.70 -17.29 7.56
CA LYS A 91 -5.57 -18.54 6.80
C LYS A 91 -4.13 -18.81 6.33
N LEU A 92 -3.22 -17.83 6.46
CA LEU A 92 -1.80 -17.91 6.11
C LEU A 92 -0.98 -18.54 7.24
#